data_AF-A0A2C6A3H8-F1
#
_entry.id   AF-A0A2C6A3H8-F1
#
_cell.length_a   1.000
_cell.length_b   1.000
_cell.length_c   1.000
_cell.angle_alpha   90.00
_cell.angle_beta   90.00
_cell.angle_gamma   90.00
#
_symmetry.space_group_name_H-M   'P 1'
#
loop_
_entity.id
_entity.type
_entity.pdbx_description
1 polymer ?
#
loop_
_entity_poly.entity_id
_entity_poly.type
_entity_poly.pdbx_seq_one_letter_code
_entity_poly.pdbx_strand_id
1 'polypeptide(L)'
;MVNKKVTMRDYYRTFITKANKEAGVTYNASKLNSKEECEEYLLNLIKDLRHKKQDNKAYVKEIDSLKEEIEILNTGNKRLEAERTFYITQAEEARKARERALKDKEHYSLEANLWKDDYFKEKDKYNLTKARLEDYMVIVFELGIISIVEAISIAMLIWK
;
A
#
# COMPACT_ATOMS: atom_id res chain seq x y z
N MET A 1 -83.83 -1.66 11.81
CA MET A 1 -82.53 -1.00 11.63
C MET A 1 -82.73 0.30 10.86
N VAL A 2 -82.47 1.45 11.47
CA VAL A 2 -82.54 2.75 10.77
C VAL A 2 -81.28 2.89 9.91
N ASN A 3 -81.43 2.81 8.59
CA ASN A 3 -80.32 3.01 7.67
C ASN A 3 -80.06 4.53 7.55
N LYS A 4 -79.26 5.10 8.46
CA LYS A 4 -78.87 6.51 8.40
C LYS A 4 -77.98 6.69 7.16
N LYS A 5 -78.52 7.33 6.12
CA LYS A 5 -77.73 7.78 4.98
C LYS A 5 -76.71 8.80 5.47
N VAL A 6 -75.43 8.41 5.45
CA VAL A 6 -74.31 9.31 5.76
C VAL A 6 -74.31 10.40 4.69
N THR A 7 -74.40 11.65 5.11
CA THR A 7 -74.27 12.79 4.19
C THR A 7 -72.79 13.17 4.04
N MET A 8 -72.41 13.78 2.92
CA MET A 8 -71.01 14.24 2.71
C MET A 8 -70.52 15.15 3.83
N ARG A 9 -71.41 15.94 4.43
CA ARG A 9 -71.16 16.73 5.64
C ARG A 9 -70.67 15.88 6.82
N ASP A 10 -71.33 14.76 7.09
CA ASP A 10 -70.96 13.87 8.21
C ASP A 10 -69.61 13.19 7.97
N TYR A 11 -69.32 12.87 6.70
CA TYR A 11 -68.00 12.40 6.27
C TYR A 11 -66.92 13.46 6.54
N TYR A 12 -67.13 14.70 6.10
CA TYR A 12 -66.17 15.79 6.31
C TYR A 12 -65.99 16.13 7.78
N ARG A 13 -67.05 16.14 8.60
CA ARG A 13 -66.93 16.34 10.05
C ARG A 13 -66.04 15.28 10.71
N THR A 14 -66.18 14.03 10.29
CA THR A 14 -65.34 12.93 10.78
C THR A 14 -63.88 13.12 10.38
N PHE A 15 -63.64 13.52 9.13
CA PHE A 15 -62.29 13.81 8.63
C PHE A 15 -61.65 15.00 9.35
N ILE A 16 -62.38 16.11 9.51
CA ILE A 16 -61.96 17.32 10.25
C ILE A 16 -61.57 16.97 11.68
N THR A 17 -62.34 16.11 12.35
CA THR A 17 -62.02 15.71 13.74
C THR A 17 -60.66 14.99 13.83
N LYS A 18 -60.34 14.13 12.85
CA LYS A 18 -59.02 13.46 12.78
C LYS A 18 -57.91 14.45 12.46
N ALA A 19 -58.11 15.27 11.42
CA ALA A 19 -57.14 16.28 11.01
C ALA A 19 -56.84 17.29 12.13
N ASN A 20 -57.85 17.71 12.90
CA ASN A 20 -57.70 18.59 14.06
C ASN A 20 -56.84 17.96 15.16
N LYS A 21 -57.03 16.66 15.42
CA LYS A 21 -56.22 15.92 16.41
C LYS A 21 -54.75 15.88 16.00
N GLU A 22 -54.47 15.62 14.73
CA GLU A 22 -53.11 15.60 14.19
C GLU A 22 -52.49 17.01 14.14
N ALA A 23 -53.29 18.03 13.85
CA ALA A 23 -52.88 19.43 13.79
C ALA A 23 -52.73 20.12 15.17
N GLY A 24 -53.20 19.47 16.24
CA GLY A 24 -53.26 20.04 17.59
C GLY A 24 -54.31 21.15 17.76
N VAL A 25 -55.40 21.12 16.99
CA VAL A 25 -56.48 22.12 16.97
C VAL A 25 -57.69 21.60 17.79
N THR A 26 -58.27 22.43 18.64
CA THR A 26 -59.38 22.04 19.56
C THR A 26 -60.79 22.31 19.02
N TYR A 27 -60.90 22.62 17.73
CA TYR A 27 -62.19 22.97 17.10
C TYR A 27 -63.12 21.76 16.98
N ASN A 28 -64.38 21.93 17.40
CA ASN A 28 -65.41 20.91 17.32
C ASN A 28 -66.12 20.92 15.96
N ALA A 29 -65.90 19.86 15.16
CA ALA A 29 -66.49 19.70 13.83
C ALA A 29 -68.03 19.66 13.82
N SER A 30 -68.69 19.33 14.95
CA SER A 30 -70.15 19.29 15.02
C SER A 30 -70.80 20.67 14.83
N LYS A 31 -70.03 21.76 14.93
CA LYS A 31 -70.49 23.14 14.70
C LYS A 31 -70.72 23.48 13.22
N LEU A 32 -70.14 22.70 12.30
CA LEU A 32 -70.21 22.97 10.85
C LEU A 32 -71.47 22.37 10.25
N ASN A 33 -72.46 23.17 9.86
CA ASN A 33 -73.82 22.71 9.57
C ASN A 33 -74.06 22.35 8.10
N SER A 34 -73.18 22.75 7.19
CA SER A 34 -73.27 22.45 5.76
C SER A 34 -72.02 21.74 5.23
N LYS A 35 -72.10 21.24 4.00
CA LYS A 35 -70.95 20.63 3.32
C LYS A 35 -69.90 21.70 3.03
N GLU A 36 -70.36 22.86 2.59
CA GLU A 36 -69.57 24.02 2.17
C GLU A 36 -68.77 24.59 3.35
N GLU A 37 -69.38 24.70 4.54
CA GLU A 37 -68.67 25.10 5.77
C GLU A 37 -67.54 24.14 6.13
N CYS A 38 -67.73 22.83 5.88
CA CYS A 38 -66.68 21.85 6.11
C CYS A 38 -65.54 21.96 5.10
N GLU A 39 -65.84 22.21 3.83
CA GLU A 39 -64.84 22.42 2.78
C GLU A 39 -64.01 23.68 3.04
N GLU A 40 -64.66 24.78 3.44
CA GLU A 40 -64.00 26.04 3.78
C GLU A 40 -63.10 25.91 5.01
N TYR A 41 -63.57 25.21 6.05
CA TYR A 41 -62.75 24.91 7.23
C TYR A 41 -61.50 24.11 6.86
N LEU A 42 -61.64 23.05 6.07
CA LEU A 42 -60.51 22.23 5.63
C LEU A 42 -59.51 23.03 4.80
N LEU A 43 -59.99 23.89 3.90
CA LEU A 43 -59.14 24.75 3.08
C LEU A 43 -58.30 25.69 3.96
N ASN A 44 -58.91 26.31 4.98
CA ASN A 44 -58.21 27.21 5.90
C ASN A 44 -57.24 26.45 6.80
N LEU A 45 -57.64 25.29 7.33
CA LEU A 45 -56.76 24.42 8.10
C LEU A 45 -55.52 24.02 7.27
N ILE A 46 -55.69 23.64 6.01
CA ILE A 46 -54.58 23.30 5.11
C ILE A 46 -53.66 24.50 4.88
N LYS A 47 -54.21 25.71 4.67
CA LYS A 47 -53.40 26.93 4.52
C LYS A 47 -52.58 27.18 5.78
N ASP A 48 -53.19 27.11 6.95
CA ASP A 48 -52.51 27.36 8.23
C ASP A 48 -51.43 26.31 8.50
N LEU A 49 -51.71 25.04 8.22
CA LEU A 49 -50.76 23.94 8.36
C LEU A 49 -49.60 24.05 7.37
N ARG A 50 -49.85 24.48 6.14
CA ARG A 50 -48.81 24.73 5.12
C ARG A 50 -47.83 25.83 5.55
N HIS A 51 -48.29 26.80 6.34
CA HIS A 51 -47.48 27.89 6.86
C HIS A 51 -46.90 27.62 8.27
N LYS A 52 -47.25 26.49 8.89
CA LYS A 52 -46.68 26.07 10.16
C LYS A 52 -45.27 25.51 9.90
N LYS A 53 -44.27 26.17 10.46
CA LYS A 53 -42.85 25.80 10.32
C LYS A 53 -42.68 24.35 10.79
N GLN A 54 -42.27 23.44 9.89
CA GLN A 54 -41.85 22.10 10.29
C GLN A 54 -40.66 22.24 11.24
N ASP A 55 -40.77 21.71 12.46
CA ASP A 55 -39.72 21.80 13.46
C ASP A 55 -38.62 20.77 13.18
N ASN A 56 -37.89 20.97 12.06
CA ASN A 56 -36.81 20.09 11.59
C ASN A 56 -35.52 20.24 12.41
N LYS A 57 -35.59 20.86 13.59
CA LYS A 57 -34.44 21.20 14.44
C LYS A 57 -33.64 19.96 14.85
N ALA A 58 -34.31 18.82 15.07
CA ALA A 58 -33.65 17.55 15.37
C ALA A 58 -32.83 17.06 14.17
N TYR A 59 -33.42 17.05 12.97
CA TYR A 59 -32.73 16.64 11.73
C TYR A 59 -31.56 17.55 11.39
N VAL A 60 -31.68 18.86 11.59
CA VAL A 60 -30.57 19.80 11.35
C VAL A 60 -29.38 19.50 12.28
N LYS A 61 -29.63 19.24 13.56
CA LYS A 61 -28.57 18.87 14.51
C LYS A 61 -27.88 17.56 14.13
N GLU A 62 -28.64 16.57 13.69
CA GLU A 62 -28.11 15.29 13.24
C GLU A 62 -27.25 15.45 11.98
N ILE A 63 -27.72 16.24 11.00
CA ILE A 63 -26.94 16.57 9.80
C ILE A 63 -25.63 17.26 10.14
N ASP A 64 -25.63 18.22 11.07
CA ASP A 64 -24.41 18.94 11.45
C ASP A 64 -23.42 18.01 12.19
N SER A 65 -23.91 17.14 13.08
CA SER A 65 -23.08 16.11 13.72
C SER A 65 -22.46 15.15 12.71
N LEU A 66 -23.23 14.70 11.71
CA LEU A 66 -22.74 13.79 10.67
C LEU A 66 -21.69 14.47 9.78
N LYS A 67 -21.83 15.76 9.49
CA LYS A 67 -20.81 16.52 8.73
C LYS A 67 -19.50 16.60 9.50
N GLU A 68 -19.56 16.86 10.80
CA GLU A 68 -18.36 16.91 11.65
C GLU A 68 -17.65 15.55 11.70
N GLU A 69 -18.40 14.46 11.85
CA GLU A 69 -17.85 13.10 11.82
C GLU A 69 -17.18 12.78 10.47
N ILE A 70 -17.82 13.14 9.34
CA ILE A 70 -17.25 12.97 8.00
C ILE A 70 -15.96 13.78 7.85
N GLU A 71 -15.87 14.99 8.40
CA GLU A 71 -14.68 15.82 8.34
C GLU A 71 -13.50 15.22 9.13
N ILE A 72 -13.78 14.71 10.33
CA ILE A 72 -12.78 14.01 11.15
C ILE A 72 -12.28 12.75 10.43
N LEU A 73 -13.19 11.95 9.88
CA LEU A 73 -12.85 10.73 9.13
C LEU A 73 -12.01 11.05 7.89
N ASN A 74 -12.37 12.06 7.12
CA ASN A 74 -11.61 12.49 5.95
C ASN A 74 -10.19 12.95 6.32
N THR A 75 -10.07 13.69 7.42
CA THR A 75 -8.75 14.14 7.92
C THR A 75 -7.90 12.95 8.36
N GLY A 76 -8.50 11.99 9.06
CA GLY A 76 -7.84 10.73 9.43
C GLY A 76 -7.39 9.93 8.22
N ASN A 77 -8.24 9.81 7.20
CA ASN A 77 -7.93 9.06 5.99
C ASN A 77 -6.77 9.69 5.19
N LYS A 78 -6.75 11.02 5.04
CA LYS A 78 -5.63 11.74 4.42
C LYS A 78 -4.30 11.50 5.15
N ARG A 79 -4.32 11.48 6.49
CA ARG A 79 -3.12 11.18 7.28
C ARG A 79 -2.63 9.75 7.05
N LEU A 80 -3.55 8.78 7.02
CA LEU A 80 -3.22 7.37 6.74
C LEU A 80 -2.67 7.17 5.33
N GLU A 81 -3.21 7.87 4.32
CA GLU A 81 -2.66 7.83 2.96
C GLU A 81 -1.23 8.38 2.88
N ALA A 82 -0.96 9.48 3.59
CA ALA A 82 0.38 10.05 3.67
C ALA A 82 1.37 9.10 4.35
N GLU A 83 0.98 8.51 5.47
CA GLU A 83 1.80 7.54 6.21
C GLU A 83 2.04 6.26 5.39
N ARG A 84 1.01 5.73 4.71
CA ARG A 84 1.14 4.61 3.79
C ARG A 84 2.15 4.90 2.68
N THR A 85 2.05 6.09 2.07
CA THR A 85 2.96 6.51 1.00
C THR A 85 4.40 6.61 1.50
N PHE A 86 4.60 7.16 2.70
CA PHE A 86 5.90 7.26 3.34
C PHE A 86 6.56 5.89 3.58
N TYR A 87 5.83 4.91 4.12
CA TYR A 87 6.36 3.56 4.32
C TYR A 87 6.66 2.83 3.02
N ILE A 88 5.83 3.00 1.99
CA ILE A 88 6.09 2.42 0.66
C ILE A 88 7.40 2.98 0.09
N THR A 89 7.61 4.30 0.18
CA THR A 89 8.84 4.93 -0.29
C THR A 89 10.07 4.42 0.44
N GLN A 90 10.02 4.34 1.77
CA GLN A 90 11.14 3.79 2.56
C GLN A 90 11.44 2.34 2.21
N ALA A 91 10.41 1.50 2.05
CA ALA A 91 10.58 0.10 1.68
C ALA A 91 11.24 -0.04 0.30
N GLU A 92 10.83 0.80 -0.66
CA GLU A 92 11.38 0.80 -2.01
C GLU A 92 12.83 1.30 -2.04
N GLU A 93 13.17 2.33 -1.27
CA GLU A 93 14.54 2.81 -1.13
C GLU A 93 15.44 1.75 -0.47
N ALA A 94 14.98 1.11 0.60
CA ALA A 94 15.70 0.03 1.26
C ALA A 94 15.92 -1.17 0.33
N ARG A 95 14.92 -1.51 -0.51
CA ARG A 95 15.04 -2.55 -1.54
C ARG A 95 16.12 -2.20 -2.55
N LYS A 96 16.09 -0.99 -3.11
CA LYS A 96 17.10 -0.51 -4.07
C LYS A 96 18.51 -0.49 -3.48
N ALA A 97 18.66 -0.07 -2.23
CA ALA A 97 19.95 -0.08 -1.53
C ALA A 97 20.49 -1.50 -1.38
N ARG A 98 19.64 -2.46 -1.01
CA ARG A 98 20.02 -3.89 -0.93
C ARG A 98 20.41 -4.47 -2.28
N GLU A 99 19.66 -4.17 -3.34
CA GLU A 99 19.98 -4.63 -4.70
C GLU A 99 21.35 -4.11 -5.17
N ARG A 100 21.68 -2.84 -4.90
CA ARG A 100 23.01 -2.29 -5.20
C ARG A 100 24.11 -2.98 -4.41
N ALA A 101 23.95 -3.11 -3.10
CA ALA A 101 24.93 -3.79 -2.25
C ALA A 101 25.15 -5.25 -2.66
N LEU A 102 24.10 -5.94 -3.13
CA LEU A 102 24.21 -7.31 -3.62
C LEU A 102 25.01 -7.37 -4.92
N LYS A 103 24.74 -6.48 -5.87
CA LYS A 103 25.49 -6.38 -7.13
C LYS A 103 26.96 -6.05 -6.89
N ASP A 104 27.25 -5.10 -6.00
CA ASP A 104 28.63 -4.74 -5.66
C ASP A 104 29.34 -5.93 -5.02
N LYS A 105 28.68 -6.64 -4.10
CA LYS A 105 29.21 -7.86 -3.50
C LYS A 105 29.51 -8.94 -4.54
N GLU A 106 28.59 -9.17 -5.48
CA GLU A 106 28.78 -10.13 -6.58
C GLU A 106 29.96 -9.74 -7.46
N HIS A 107 30.06 -8.44 -7.81
CA HIS A 107 31.16 -7.90 -8.61
C HIS A 107 32.52 -8.12 -7.93
N TYR A 108 32.68 -7.67 -6.69
CA TYR A 108 33.94 -7.86 -5.95
C TYR A 108 34.26 -9.34 -5.71
N SER A 109 33.24 -10.17 -5.47
CA SER A 109 33.44 -11.62 -5.35
C SER A 109 33.94 -12.24 -6.66
N LEU A 110 33.43 -11.79 -7.81
CA LEU A 110 33.89 -12.25 -9.12
C LEU A 110 35.34 -11.84 -9.36
N GLU A 111 35.66 -10.56 -9.17
CA GLU A 111 37.02 -10.04 -9.33
C GLU A 111 38.02 -10.73 -8.40
N ALA A 112 37.66 -10.90 -7.12
CA ALA A 112 38.53 -11.59 -6.17
C ALA A 112 38.81 -13.03 -6.58
N ASN A 113 37.82 -13.74 -7.14
CA ASN A 113 38.03 -15.09 -7.64
C ASN A 113 38.91 -15.11 -8.89
N LEU A 114 38.74 -14.17 -9.82
CA LEU A 114 39.62 -14.05 -11.00
C LEU A 114 41.08 -13.80 -10.58
N TRP A 115 41.30 -12.85 -9.69
CA TRP A 115 42.63 -12.55 -9.15
C TRP A 115 43.26 -13.74 -8.45
N LYS A 116 42.47 -14.45 -7.64
CA LYS A 116 42.93 -15.67 -6.96
C LYS A 116 43.34 -16.74 -7.96
N ASP A 117 42.52 -16.98 -8.97
CA ASP A 117 42.80 -17.98 -10.00
C ASP A 117 44.05 -17.64 -10.81
N ASP A 118 44.22 -16.37 -11.18
CA ASP A 118 45.40 -15.92 -11.92
C ASP A 118 46.67 -16.00 -11.07
N TYR A 119 46.60 -15.62 -9.78
CA TYR A 119 47.72 -15.80 -8.85
C TYR A 119 48.16 -17.27 -8.75
N PHE A 120 47.20 -18.20 -8.61
CA PHE A 120 47.54 -19.62 -8.52
C PHE A 120 48.11 -20.16 -9.83
N LYS A 121 47.55 -19.79 -11.00
CA LYS A 121 48.11 -20.17 -12.30
C LYS A 121 49.54 -19.68 -12.48
N GLU A 122 49.83 -18.43 -12.12
CA GLU A 122 51.16 -17.86 -12.27
C GLU A 122 52.16 -18.49 -11.30
N LYS A 123 51.73 -18.76 -10.06
CA LYS A 123 52.52 -19.51 -9.07
C LYS A 123 52.84 -20.92 -9.54
N ASP A 124 51.86 -21.64 -10.09
CA ASP A 124 52.07 -23.00 -10.61
C ASP A 124 53.03 -22.99 -11.80
N LYS A 125 52.92 -22.02 -12.71
CA LYS A 125 53.84 -21.83 -13.83
C LYS A 125 55.26 -21.51 -13.37
N TYR A 126 55.42 -20.64 -12.37
CA TYR A 126 56.70 -20.33 -11.77
C TYR A 126 57.33 -21.58 -11.15
N ASN A 127 56.58 -22.33 -10.34
CA ASN A 127 57.05 -23.55 -9.70
C ASN A 127 57.49 -24.60 -10.74
N LEU A 128 56.71 -24.78 -11.81
CA LEU A 128 57.06 -25.69 -12.91
C LEU A 128 58.34 -25.25 -13.62
N THR A 129 58.51 -23.95 -13.87
CA THR A 129 59.69 -23.41 -14.56
C THR A 129 60.92 -23.54 -13.68
N LYS A 130 60.79 -23.27 -12.37
CA LYS A 130 61.86 -23.44 -11.39
C LYS A 130 62.31 -24.90 -11.30
N ALA A 131 61.37 -25.84 -11.19
CA ALA A 131 61.69 -27.28 -11.14
C ALA A 131 62.46 -27.73 -12.40
N ARG A 132 61.99 -27.33 -13.59
CA ARG A 132 62.72 -27.61 -14.84
C ARG A 132 64.14 -27.02 -14.84
N LEU A 133 64.31 -25.80 -14.33
CA LEU A 133 65.61 -25.16 -14.27
C LEU A 133 66.57 -25.91 -13.32
N GLU A 134 66.05 -26.35 -12.18
CA GLU A 134 66.78 -27.20 -11.22
C GLU A 134 67.20 -28.52 -11.88
N ASP A 135 66.31 -29.19 -12.61
CA ASP A 135 66.63 -30.41 -13.37
C ASP A 135 67.74 -30.16 -14.42
N TYR A 136 67.66 -29.07 -15.19
CA TYR A 136 68.70 -28.71 -16.16
C TYR A 136 70.05 -28.43 -15.48
N MET A 137 70.06 -27.74 -14.34
CA MET A 137 71.29 -27.44 -13.61
C MET A 137 71.98 -28.72 -13.12
N VAL A 138 71.21 -29.72 -12.66
CA VAL A 138 71.74 -31.03 -12.28
C VAL A 138 72.39 -31.72 -13.49
N ILE A 139 71.70 -31.78 -14.63
CA ILE A 139 72.24 -32.38 -15.86
C ILE A 139 73.54 -31.70 -16.31
N VAL A 140 73.58 -30.36 -16.32
CA VAL A 140 74.78 -29.60 -16.72
C VAL A 140 75.95 -29.89 -15.77
N PHE A 141 75.69 -29.98 -14.47
CA PHE A 141 76.72 -30.29 -13.48
C PHE A 141 77.28 -31.70 -13.67
N GLU A 142 76.42 -32.70 -13.88
CA GLU A 142 76.83 -34.08 -14.16
C GLU A 142 77.67 -34.19 -15.43
N LEU A 143 77.23 -33.57 -16.54
CA LEU A 143 77.98 -33.54 -17.79
C LEU A 143 79.33 -32.83 -17.64
N GLY A 144 79.39 -31.76 -16.85
CA GLY A 144 80.64 -31.05 -16.54
C GLY A 144 81.65 -31.94 -15.82
N ILE A 145 81.22 -32.73 -14.82
CA ILE A 145 82.08 -33.69 -14.13
C ILE A 145 82.59 -34.75 -15.10
N ILE A 146 81.71 -35.33 -15.92
CA ILE A 146 82.08 -36.35 -16.91
C ILE A 146 83.16 -35.79 -17.85
N SER A 147 82.99 -34.58 -18.38
CA SER A 147 83.95 -33.95 -19.28
C SER A 147 85.33 -33.74 -18.64
N ILE A 148 85.39 -33.35 -17.36
CA ILE A 148 86.66 -33.21 -16.62
C ILE A 148 87.36 -34.57 -16.49
N VAL A 149 86.61 -35.61 -16.11
CA VAL A 149 87.16 -36.98 -15.97
C VAL A 149 87.68 -37.50 -17.31
N GLU A 150 86.96 -37.26 -18.40
CA GLU A 150 87.38 -37.60 -19.76
C GLU A 150 88.67 -36.87 -20.15
N ALA A 151 88.76 -35.55 -19.91
CA ALA A 151 89.94 -34.76 -20.21
C ALA A 151 91.19 -35.24 -19.45
N ILE A 152 91.05 -35.56 -18.15
CA ILE A 152 92.14 -36.14 -17.34
C ILE A 152 92.57 -37.50 -17.91
N SER A 153 91.61 -38.35 -18.30
CA SER A 153 91.88 -39.67 -18.86
C SER A 153 92.66 -39.58 -20.17
N ILE A 154 92.28 -38.67 -21.06
CA ILE A 154 93.00 -38.41 -22.32
C ILE A 154 94.42 -37.88 -22.04
N ALA A 155 94.58 -36.93 -21.12
CA ALA A 155 95.88 -36.38 -20.76
C ALA A 155 96.84 -37.46 -20.21
N MET A 156 96.34 -38.37 -19.37
CA MET A 156 97.12 -39.50 -18.87
C MET A 156 97.52 -40.49 -19.97
N LEU A 157 96.67 -40.71 -20.97
CA LEU A 157 97.00 -41.56 -22.13
C LEU A 157 98.09 -40.94 -23.03
N ILE A 158 98.09 -39.61 -23.18
CA ILE A 158 99.10 -38.89 -23.97
C ILE A 158 100.46 -38.86 -23.24
N TRP A 159 100.48 -38.89 -21.90
CA TRP A 159 101.70 -38.92 -21.09
C TRP A 159 102.34 -40.32 -20.98
N LYS A 160 101.92 -41.28 -21.82
CA LYS A 160 102.49 -42.62 -21.88
C LYS A 160 103.18 -42.84 -23.22
#